data_AF-A0A969SK37-F1
#
_entry.id   AF-A0A969SK37-F1
#
_cell.length_a   1.000
_cell.length_b   1.000
_cell.length_c   1.000
_cell.angle_alpha   90.00
_cell.angle_beta   90.00
_cell.angle_gamma   90.00
#
_symmetry.space_group_name_H-M   'P 1'
#
loop_
_entity.id
_entity.type
_entity.pdbx_description
1 polymer ?
#
loop_
_entity_poly.entity_id
_entity_poly.type
_entity_poly.pdbx_seq_one_letter_code
_entity_poly.pdbx_strand_id
1 'polypeptide(L)'
;MPSEINALPTAVQISPGLDLLPVAPMQNVRVMEFVARGEFERHLDAVQRAGHYDYVIVDTAPVGSTSEAALMAKVIANVLLVVRLGVSDRHMVHETLEQLTRHNAQIFGLVLNGVEQRAEGYVYKHDNSQVKS
;
A
#
# COMPACT_ATOMS: atom_id res chain seq x y z
N MET A 1 11.92 12.63 -33.58
CA MET A 1 10.98 11.61 -33.07
C MET A 1 10.89 11.79 -31.57
N PRO A 2 9.73 12.06 -30.97
CA PRO A 2 9.60 11.89 -29.52
C PRO A 2 9.91 10.42 -29.24
N SER A 3 10.94 10.16 -28.46
CA SER A 3 11.32 8.82 -28.06
C SER A 3 10.12 8.15 -27.39
N GLU A 4 9.90 6.86 -27.67
CA GLU A 4 8.83 6.00 -27.13
C GLU A 4 8.79 5.94 -25.58
N ILE A 5 9.76 6.59 -24.92
CA ILE A 5 9.98 6.69 -23.49
C ILE A 5 8.84 7.45 -22.76
N ASN A 6 8.01 8.22 -23.48
CA ASN A 6 6.91 9.00 -22.88
C ASN A 6 5.52 8.35 -22.97
N ALA A 7 5.41 7.14 -23.52
CA ALA A 7 4.13 6.43 -23.49
C ALA A 7 3.87 5.94 -22.07
N LEU A 8 2.72 6.33 -21.49
CA LEU A 8 2.28 5.77 -20.22
C LEU A 8 2.18 4.24 -20.36
N PRO A 9 2.60 3.46 -19.35
CA PRO A 9 2.38 2.03 -19.35
C PRO A 9 0.90 1.74 -19.62
N THR A 10 0.65 0.73 -20.44
CA THR A 10 -0.72 0.32 -20.78
C THR A 10 -1.18 -0.72 -19.78
N ALA A 11 -2.36 -0.51 -19.20
CA ALA A 11 -2.98 -1.49 -18.31
C ALA A 11 -3.32 -2.77 -19.10
N VAL A 12 -3.07 -3.91 -18.49
CA VAL A 12 -3.34 -5.24 -19.05
C VAL A 12 -4.50 -5.85 -18.29
N GLN A 13 -5.58 -6.19 -18.99
CA GLN A 13 -6.73 -6.83 -18.35
C GLN A 13 -6.37 -8.24 -17.87
N ILE A 14 -6.59 -8.50 -16.57
CA ILE A 14 -6.37 -9.81 -15.94
C ILE A 14 -7.68 -10.60 -15.89
N SER A 15 -8.78 -9.92 -15.56
CA SER A 15 -10.14 -10.47 -15.55
C SER A 15 -11.15 -9.33 -15.65
N PRO A 16 -12.45 -9.61 -15.90
CA PRO A 16 -13.47 -8.57 -15.90
C PRO A 16 -13.47 -7.76 -14.60
N GLY A 17 -13.25 -6.44 -14.70
CA GLY A 17 -13.17 -5.53 -13.55
C GLY A 17 -11.82 -5.47 -12.84
N LEU A 18 -10.78 -6.13 -13.36
CA LEU A 18 -9.43 -6.08 -12.82
C LEU A 18 -8.38 -5.96 -13.93
N ASP A 19 -7.74 -4.80 -13.97
CA ASP A 19 -6.61 -4.54 -14.84
C ASP A 19 -5.35 -4.36 -14.01
N LEU A 20 -4.22 -4.82 -14.54
CA LEU A 20 -2.90 -4.66 -13.95
C LEU A 20 -2.10 -3.65 -14.75
N LEU A 21 -1.61 -2.61 -14.08
CA LEU A 21 -0.62 -1.72 -14.66
C LEU A 21 0.78 -2.17 -14.23
N PRO A 22 1.54 -2.88 -15.09
CA PRO A 22 2.87 -3.34 -14.71
C PRO A 22 3.82 -2.15 -14.58
N VAL A 23 4.84 -2.32 -13.74
CA VAL A 23 6.00 -1.42 -13.73
C VAL A 23 6.65 -1.51 -15.11
N ALA A 24 6.64 -0.41 -15.87
CA ALA A 24 7.35 -0.36 -17.14
C ALA A 24 8.83 -0.71 -16.89
N PRO A 25 9.50 -1.45 -17.79
CA PRO A 25 10.93 -1.71 -17.65
C PRO A 25 11.67 -0.37 -17.58
N MET A 26 12.05 0.04 -16.37
CA MET A 26 12.76 1.29 -16.12
C MET A 26 14.17 1.16 -16.69
N GLN A 27 14.34 1.47 -17.97
CA GLN A 27 15.67 1.55 -18.55
C GLN A 27 16.35 2.82 -18.02
N ASN A 28 17.39 2.63 -17.21
CA ASN A 28 18.31 3.67 -16.73
C ASN A 28 17.74 4.74 -15.79
N VAL A 29 16.50 4.61 -15.29
CA VAL A 29 15.90 5.53 -14.30
C VAL A 29 15.70 4.81 -12.98
N ARG A 30 16.27 5.35 -11.89
CA ARG A 30 16.06 4.80 -10.54
C ARG A 30 14.67 5.17 -10.04
N VAL A 31 14.04 4.29 -9.27
CA VAL A 31 12.68 4.53 -8.71
C VAL A 31 12.62 5.83 -7.91
N MET A 32 13.65 6.12 -7.10
CA MET A 32 13.78 7.41 -6.40
C MET A 32 13.72 8.62 -7.32
N GLU A 33 14.37 8.56 -8.49
CA GLU A 33 14.40 9.66 -9.44
C GLU A 33 13.06 9.84 -10.15
N PHE A 34 12.41 8.73 -10.51
CA PHE A 34 11.05 8.73 -11.05
C PHE A 34 10.06 9.40 -10.09
N VAL A 35 10.09 9.03 -8.80
CA VAL A 35 9.24 9.64 -7.77
C VAL A 35 9.60 11.11 -7.56
N ALA A 36 10.89 11.44 -7.45
CA ALA A 36 11.35 12.82 -7.25
C ALA A 36 11.00 13.76 -8.41
N ARG A 37 10.91 13.25 -9.65
CA ARG A 37 10.48 14.00 -10.84
C ARG A 37 8.95 14.17 -10.93
N GLY A 38 8.20 13.68 -9.94
CA GLY A 38 6.73 13.67 -9.94
C GLY A 38 6.14 12.78 -11.04
N GLU A 39 6.91 11.83 -11.58
CA GLU A 39 6.40 10.94 -12.62
C GLU A 39 5.34 10.01 -12.05
N PHE A 40 5.54 9.47 -10.85
CA PHE A 40 4.53 8.65 -10.17
C PHE A 40 3.17 9.37 -10.04
N GLU A 41 3.18 10.62 -9.57
CA GLU A 41 1.98 11.45 -9.42
C GLU A 41 1.27 11.66 -10.76
N ARG A 42 2.03 12.01 -11.83
CA ARG A 42 1.46 12.16 -13.18
C ARG A 42 0.81 10.88 -13.70
N HIS A 43 1.41 9.72 -13.43
CA HIS A 43 0.87 8.42 -13.84
C HIS A 43 -0.41 8.09 -13.06
N LEU A 44 -0.39 8.28 -11.73
CA LEU A 44 -1.56 8.07 -10.88
C LEU A 44 -2.73 8.96 -11.31
N ASP A 45 -2.47 10.25 -11.56
CA ASP A 45 -3.46 11.20 -12.06
C ASP A 45 -4.04 10.81 -13.43
N ALA A 46 -3.21 10.25 -14.32
CA ALA A 46 -3.66 9.80 -15.63
C ALA A 46 -4.62 8.61 -15.50
N VAL A 47 -4.29 7.63 -14.65
CA VAL A 47 -5.16 6.47 -14.38
C VAL A 47 -6.48 6.91 -13.74
N GLN A 48 -6.43 7.81 -12.76
CA GLN A 48 -7.63 8.33 -12.09
C GLN A 48 -8.54 9.10 -13.04
N ARG A 49 -7.97 9.95 -13.91
CA ARG A 49 -8.74 10.75 -14.88
C ARG A 49 -9.31 9.95 -16.04
N ALA A 50 -8.76 8.77 -16.36
CA ALA A 50 -9.36 7.89 -17.36
C ALA A 50 -10.80 7.49 -16.97
N GLY A 51 -11.15 7.54 -15.67
CA GLY A 51 -12.53 7.40 -15.20
C GLY A 51 -13.10 5.98 -15.34
N HIS A 52 -12.23 4.97 -15.46
CA HIS A 52 -12.63 3.58 -15.69
C HIS A 52 -12.50 2.69 -14.44
N TYR A 53 -12.03 3.22 -13.31
CA TYR A 53 -11.76 2.44 -12.10
C TYR A 53 -12.41 3.09 -10.88
N ASP A 54 -13.16 2.27 -10.13
CA ASP A 54 -13.67 2.66 -8.82
C ASP A 54 -12.57 2.73 -7.76
N TYR A 55 -11.52 1.89 -7.93
CA TYR A 55 -10.39 1.78 -7.01
C TYR A 55 -9.08 1.63 -7.78
N VAL A 56 -8.04 2.30 -7.29
CA VAL A 56 -6.65 2.12 -7.75
C VAL A 56 -5.83 1.65 -6.55
N ILE A 57 -5.29 0.43 -6.64
CA ILE A 57 -4.41 -0.14 -5.61
C ILE A 57 -2.97 0.00 -6.08
N VAL A 58 -2.13 0.60 -5.25
CA VAL A 58 -0.70 0.74 -5.50
C VAL A 58 0.04 -0.26 -4.60
N ASP A 59 0.71 -1.22 -5.21
CA ASP A 59 1.64 -2.11 -4.51
C ASP A 59 3.04 -1.46 -4.43
N THR A 60 3.68 -1.56 -3.27
CA THR A 60 4.98 -0.91 -3.01
C THR A 60 5.93 -1.88 -2.32
N ALA A 61 7.24 -1.66 -2.52
CA ALA A 61 8.25 -2.31 -1.70
C ALA A 61 8.06 -2.02 -0.19
N PRO A 62 8.59 -2.86 0.72
CA PRO A 62 8.48 -2.60 2.16
C PRO A 62 9.15 -1.28 2.56
N VAL A 63 8.42 -0.45 3.31
CA VAL A 63 8.89 0.87 3.76
C VAL A 63 10.20 0.78 4.57
N GLY A 64 10.33 -0.24 5.43
CA GLY A 64 11.53 -0.40 6.26
C GLY A 64 12.81 -0.70 5.49
N SER A 65 12.71 -1.24 4.26
CA SER A 65 13.87 -1.58 3.44
C SER A 65 14.28 -0.46 2.48
N THR A 66 13.35 0.39 2.05
CA THR A 66 13.63 1.39 1.01
C THR A 66 12.75 2.65 1.17
N SER A 67 13.31 3.83 0.87
CA SER A 67 12.62 5.12 1.06
C SER A 67 11.55 5.43 0.00
N GLU A 68 11.51 4.70 -1.12
CA GLU A 68 10.61 5.02 -2.23
C GLU A 68 9.14 4.91 -1.84
N ALA A 69 8.78 3.88 -1.07
CA ALA A 69 7.41 3.66 -0.63
C ALA A 69 6.91 4.83 0.22
N ALA A 70 7.75 5.37 1.11
CA ALA A 70 7.41 6.53 1.92
C ALA A 70 7.26 7.81 1.09
N LEU A 71 8.03 7.98 0.02
CA LEU A 71 7.86 9.11 -0.90
C LEU A 71 6.59 9.01 -1.73
N MET A 72 6.27 7.83 -2.27
CA MET A 72 5.00 7.59 -2.98
C MET A 72 3.80 7.80 -2.06
N ALA A 73 3.89 7.36 -0.80
CA ALA A 73 2.84 7.49 0.21
C ALA A 73 2.40 8.94 0.45
N LYS A 74 3.23 9.95 0.15
CA LYS A 74 2.89 11.37 0.26
C LYS A 74 1.78 11.80 -0.73
N VAL A 75 1.74 11.19 -1.91
CA VAL A 75 0.76 11.53 -2.96
C VAL A 75 -0.40 10.54 -3.05
N ILE A 76 -0.33 9.44 -2.28
CA ILE A 76 -1.42 8.47 -2.16
C ILE A 76 -2.40 8.95 -1.09
N ALA A 77 -3.68 8.96 -1.42
CA ALA A 77 -4.72 9.48 -0.55
C ALA A 77 -4.90 8.68 0.75
N ASN A 78 -4.73 7.36 0.70
CA ASN A 78 -4.91 6.45 1.84
C ASN A 78 -3.87 5.33 1.79
N VAL A 79 -3.16 5.12 2.89
CA VAL A 79 -2.13 4.09 3.05
C VAL A 79 -2.61 3.04 4.04
N LEU A 80 -2.49 1.76 3.66
CA LEU A 80 -2.77 0.62 4.51
C LEU A 80 -1.46 -0.08 4.86
N LEU A 81 -1.09 -0.11 6.14
CA LEU A 81 0.13 -0.78 6.57
C LEU A 81 -0.13 -2.27 6.78
N VAL A 82 0.55 -3.13 6.01
CA VAL A 82 0.45 -4.59 6.18
C VAL A 82 1.57 -5.08 7.11
N VAL A 83 1.19 -5.74 8.21
CA VAL A 83 2.11 -6.29 9.22
C VAL A 83 1.92 -7.79 9.31
N ARG A 84 3.01 -8.56 9.22
CA ARG A 84 2.95 -10.02 9.27
C ARG A 84 3.14 -10.52 10.70
N LEU A 85 2.14 -11.23 11.23
CA LEU A 85 2.18 -11.77 12.58
C LEU A 85 3.34 -12.77 12.73
N GLY A 86 4.08 -12.67 13.84
CA GLY A 86 5.20 -13.55 14.15
C GLY A 86 6.47 -13.33 13.30
N VAL A 87 6.42 -12.45 12.29
CA VAL A 87 7.56 -12.13 11.42
C VAL A 87 7.98 -10.68 11.57
N SER A 88 7.02 -9.76 11.53
CA SER A 88 7.29 -8.33 11.72
C SER A 88 7.38 -8.02 13.21
N ASP A 89 8.57 -7.71 13.71
CA ASP A 89 8.72 -7.30 15.10
C ASP A 89 8.16 -5.90 15.36
N ARG A 90 7.90 -5.63 16.64
CA ARG A 90 7.28 -4.37 17.08
C ARG A 90 8.14 -3.15 16.76
N HIS A 91 9.47 -3.27 16.81
CA HIS A 91 10.36 -2.15 16.58
C HIS A 91 10.33 -1.72 15.11
N MET A 92 10.42 -2.67 14.18
CA MET A 92 10.33 -2.43 12.74
C MET A 92 8.98 -1.80 12.34
N VAL A 93 7.88 -2.24 12.97
CA VAL A 93 6.56 -1.64 12.74
C VAL A 93 6.52 -0.19 13.23
N HIS A 94 7.07 0.09 14.41
CA HIS A 94 7.17 1.46 14.94
C HIS A 94 8.01 2.36 14.03
N GLU A 95 9.19 1.93 13.60
CA GLU A 95 10.05 2.70 12.70
C GLU A 95 9.35 2.98 11.35
N THR A 96 8.61 2.01 10.83
CA THR A 96 7.82 2.17 9.59
C THR A 96 6.74 3.24 9.76
N LEU A 97 6.00 3.21 10.88
CA LEU A 97 4.99 4.21 11.19
C LEU A 97 5.60 5.61 11.33
N GLU A 98 6.76 5.73 11.99
CA GLU A 98 7.49 7.00 12.11
C GLU A 98 7.96 7.52 10.76
N GLN A 99 8.45 6.65 9.87
CA GLN A 99 8.83 7.02 8.51
C GLN A 99 7.62 7.54 7.73
N LEU A 100 6.52 6.79 7.68
CA LEU A 100 5.30 7.21 6.99
C LEU A 100 4.77 8.54 7.54
N THR A 101 4.79 8.72 8.86
CA THR A 101 4.37 9.97 9.52
C THR A 101 5.27 11.14 9.14
N ARG A 102 6.59 10.97 9.14
CA ARG A 102 7.55 12.01 8.71
C ARG A 102 7.35 12.43 7.25
N HIS A 103 6.86 11.54 6.40
CA HIS A 103 6.54 11.82 5.00
C HIS A 103 5.11 12.31 4.78
N ASN A 104 4.35 12.59 5.85
CA ASN A 104 2.96 13.06 5.83
C ASN A 104 1.99 12.09 5.13
N ALA A 105 2.29 10.79 5.15
CA ALA A 105 1.39 9.77 4.62
C ALA A 105 0.08 9.73 5.41
N GLN A 106 -1.04 9.59 4.72
CA GLN A 106 -2.36 9.39 5.35
C GLN A 106 -2.56 7.91 5.65
N ILE A 107 -2.24 7.48 6.87
CA ILE A 107 -2.41 6.09 7.29
C ILE A 107 -3.89 5.85 7.61
N PHE A 108 -4.58 5.10 6.75
CA PHE A 108 -5.98 4.73 6.92
C PHE A 108 -6.15 3.62 7.96
N GLY A 109 -5.21 2.68 8.02
CA GLY A 109 -5.27 1.58 8.97
C GLY A 109 -4.12 0.59 8.83
N LEU A 110 -4.25 -0.52 9.58
CA LEU A 110 -3.29 -1.60 9.62
C LEU A 110 -3.98 -2.94 9.36
N VAL A 111 -3.34 -3.79 8.57
CA VAL A 111 -3.75 -5.18 8.32
C VAL A 111 -2.76 -6.11 8.98
N LEU A 112 -3.24 -6.94 9.91
CA LEU A 112 -2.49 -8.09 10.42
C LEU A 112 -2.66 -9.27 9.46
N ASN A 113 -1.59 -9.62 8.77
CA ASN A 113 -1.55 -10.75 7.85
C ASN A 113 -0.85 -11.96 8.48
N GLY A 114 -1.19 -13.17 8.02
CA GLY A 114 -0.59 -14.41 8.51
C GLY A 114 -1.07 -14.82 9.90
N VAL A 115 -2.28 -14.40 10.28
CA VAL A 115 -2.92 -14.89 11.51
C VAL A 115 -3.33 -16.34 11.31
N GLU A 116 -2.63 -17.26 11.95
CA GLU A 116 -3.09 -18.64 12.08
C GLU A 116 -4.30 -18.64 13.03
N GLN A 117 -5.47 -19.04 12.52
CA GLN A 117 -6.60 -19.33 13.39
C GLN A 117 -6.26 -20.58 14.21
N ARG A 118 -5.81 -20.39 15.45
CA ARG A 118 -5.88 -21.49 16.42
C ARG A 118 -7.35 -21.83 16.59
N ALA A 119 -7.74 -23.02 16.14
CA ALA A 119 -9.02 -23.63 16.45
C ALA A 119 -9.05 -24.01 17.94
N GLU A 120 -9.03 -23.02 18.83
CA GLU A 120 -9.33 -23.21 20.25
C GLU A 120 -10.58 -22.37 20.54
N GLY A 121 -11.66 -23.08 20.88
CA GLY A 121 -13.02 -22.54 20.94
C GLY A 121 -13.13 -21.22 21.69
N TYR A 122 -13.74 -20.24 21.02
CA TYR A 122 -14.20 -19.00 21.63
C TYR A 122 -15.21 -19.33 22.74
N VAL A 123 -14.75 -19.42 23.99
CA VAL A 123 -15.62 -19.38 25.16
C VAL A 123 -15.91 -17.92 25.46
N TYR A 124 -17.06 -17.43 25.00
CA TYR A 124 -17.66 -16.21 25.53
C TYR A 124 -17.98 -16.44 27.01
N LYS A 125 -17.21 -15.83 27.91
CA LYS A 125 -17.62 -15.67 29.32
C LYS A 125 -18.78 -14.68 29.35
N HIS A 126 -20.00 -15.20 29.40
CA HIS A 126 -21.14 -14.44 29.91
C HIS A 126 -20.94 -14.23 31.41
N ASP A 127 -20.64 -12.99 31.81
CA ASP A 127 -20.70 -12.59 33.21
C ASP A 127 -22.18 -12.39 33.59
N ASN A 128 -22.81 -13.44 34.12
CA ASN A 128 -24.07 -13.33 34.84
C ASN A 128 -23.77 -12.99 36.30
N SER A 129 -23.32 -11.76 36.54
CA SER A 129 -23.38 -11.18 37.88
C SER A 129 -24.85 -10.93 38.21
N GLN A 130 -25.41 -11.85 38.98
CA GLN A 130 -26.73 -11.71 39.56
C GLN A 130 -26.76 -10.43 40.40
N VAL A 131 -27.64 -9.50 40.02
CA VAL A 131 -28.09 -8.46 40.94
C VAL A 131 -28.97 -9.16 41.99
N LYS A 132 -28.37 -9.48 43.14
CA LYS A 132 -29.09 -9.69 44.39
C LYS A 132 -29.09 -8.38 45.16
N SER A 133 -30.24 -7.71 45.20
CA SER A 133 -30.89 -7.11 46.38
C SER A 133 -32.19 -6.46 45.94
#